data_AF-A0A946BHS5-F1
#
_entry.id   AF-A0A946BHS5-F1
#
_cell.length_a   1.000
_cell.length_b   1.000
_cell.length_c   1.000
_cell.angle_alpha   90.00
_cell.angle_beta   90.00
_cell.angle_gamma   90.00
#
_symmetry.space_group_name_H-M   'P 1'
#
loop_
_entity.id
_entity.type
_entity.pdbx_description
1 polymer ?
#
loop_
_entity_poly.entity_id
_entity_poly.type
_entity_poly.pdbx_seq_one_letter_code
_entity_poly.pdbx_strand_id
1 'polypeptide(L)'
;FRNYQWGAEKRNTTLWYNDNFVGTELSKDVSYAAIAKACGVEGVQTFTMDDLTEKLNTAIKAQMEEGKTTFIEVMTNQELGEPFRRDAMTTPVVVAGIDKADMNPQKGA
;
A
#
# COMPACT_ATOMS: atom_id res chain seq x y z
N PHE A 1 -2.98 7.41 2.25
CA PHE A 1 -3.34 7.36 0.82
C PHE A 1 -4.53 6.44 0.64
N ARG A 2 -5.53 6.87 -0.12
CA ARG A 2 -6.79 6.17 -0.31
C ARG A 2 -7.18 6.22 -1.79
N ASN A 3 -7.02 5.08 -2.47
CA ASN A 3 -7.47 4.82 -3.84
C ASN A 3 -8.60 3.78 -3.91
N TYR A 4 -9.06 3.28 -2.76
CA TYR A 4 -10.07 2.20 -2.65
C TYR A 4 -9.62 0.86 -3.23
N GLN A 5 -8.31 0.60 -3.32
CA GLN A 5 -7.79 -0.62 -3.91
C GLN A 5 -6.62 -1.18 -3.11
N TRP A 6 -6.48 -2.50 -3.09
CA TRP A 6 -5.19 -3.15 -2.91
C TRP A 6 -4.38 -3.01 -4.20
N GLY A 7 -3.96 -1.79 -4.51
CA GLY A 7 -3.40 -1.43 -5.83
C GLY A 7 -2.15 -2.24 -6.22
N ALA A 8 -1.26 -2.54 -5.27
CA ALA A 8 -0.10 -3.38 -5.52
C ALA A 8 -0.49 -4.81 -5.93
N GLU A 9 -1.44 -5.41 -5.21
CA GLU A 9 -1.95 -6.76 -5.51
C GLU A 9 -2.71 -6.78 -6.84
N LYS A 10 -3.49 -5.73 -7.12
CA LYS A 10 -4.17 -5.56 -8.40
C LYS A 10 -3.20 -5.47 -9.57
N ARG A 11 -2.12 -4.68 -9.43
CA ARG A 11 -1.06 -4.61 -10.45
C ARG A 11 -0.40 -5.97 -10.66
N ASN A 12 -0.21 -6.75 -9.59
CA ASN A 12 0.36 -8.09 -9.69
C ASN A 12 -0.55 -9.07 -10.45
N THR A 13 -1.84 -9.09 -10.13
CA THR A 13 -2.83 -9.95 -10.80
C THR A 13 -2.99 -9.66 -12.29
N THR A 14 -2.99 -8.39 -12.68
CA THR A 14 -3.04 -8.00 -14.10
C THR A 14 -1.80 -8.42 -14.87
N LEU A 15 -0.60 -8.25 -14.29
CA LEU A 15 0.64 -8.54 -15.01
C LEU A 15 0.97 -10.03 -15.12
N TRP A 16 0.61 -10.83 -14.11
CA TRP A 16 1.13 -12.20 -13.99
C TRP A 16 0.07 -13.30 -13.85
N TYR A 17 -1.19 -12.95 -13.59
CA TYR A 17 -2.25 -13.92 -13.28
C TYR A 17 -3.49 -13.75 -14.17
N ASN A 18 -3.28 -13.31 -15.42
CA ASN A 18 -4.30 -13.25 -16.46
C ASN A 18 -5.57 -12.51 -16.03
N ASP A 19 -5.39 -11.35 -15.38
CA ASP A 19 -6.48 -10.46 -14.96
C ASP A 19 -7.52 -11.08 -14.02
N ASN A 20 -7.12 -12.07 -13.20
CA ASN A 20 -8.01 -12.62 -12.17
C ASN A 20 -8.06 -11.73 -10.91
N PHE A 21 -8.63 -10.52 -11.01
CA PHE A 21 -8.57 -9.47 -9.97
C PHE A 21 -9.67 -9.53 -8.89
N VAL A 22 -10.17 -10.72 -8.54
CA VAL A 22 -11.20 -10.86 -7.48
C VAL A 22 -10.64 -10.42 -6.12
N GLY A 23 -11.36 -9.52 -5.43
CA GLY A 23 -11.04 -9.14 -4.04
C GLY A 23 -10.04 -7.99 -3.86
N THR A 24 -9.70 -7.25 -4.94
CA THR A 24 -8.73 -6.13 -4.86
C THR A 24 -9.35 -4.75 -4.64
N GLU A 25 -10.68 -4.62 -4.72
CA GLU A 25 -11.41 -3.38 -4.48
C GLU A 25 -11.85 -3.28 -3.02
N LEU A 26 -11.77 -2.08 -2.45
CA LEU A 26 -12.15 -1.76 -1.08
C LEU A 26 -13.46 -0.98 -1.04
N SER A 27 -14.20 -1.14 0.06
CA SER A 27 -15.46 -0.42 0.28
C SER A 27 -15.27 1.10 0.19
N LYS A 28 -16.24 1.79 -0.43
CA LYS A 28 -16.25 3.25 -0.53
C LYS A 28 -16.78 3.94 0.73
N ASP A 29 -17.46 3.19 1.60
CA ASP A 29 -18.15 3.71 2.78
C ASP A 29 -17.23 3.85 4.01
N VAL A 30 -15.96 3.50 3.87
CA VAL A 30 -14.96 3.61 4.95
C VAL A 30 -14.14 4.88 4.78
N SER A 31 -14.21 5.79 5.75
CA SER A 31 -13.29 6.94 5.87
C SER A 31 -12.24 6.67 6.93
N TYR A 32 -10.96 6.73 6.57
CA TYR A 32 -9.87 6.63 7.53
C TYR A 32 -9.77 7.87 8.42
N ALA A 33 -10.11 9.05 7.90
CA ALA A 33 -10.18 10.26 8.71
C ALA A 33 -11.25 10.15 9.82
N ALA A 34 -12.42 9.55 9.53
CA ALA A 34 -13.45 9.31 10.54
C ALA A 34 -12.98 8.30 11.61
N ILE A 35 -12.27 7.25 11.21
CA ILE A 35 -11.66 6.28 12.13
C ILE A 35 -10.64 6.97 13.04
N ALA A 36 -9.78 7.83 12.49
CA ALA A 36 -8.80 8.59 13.27
C ALA A 36 -9.47 9.44 14.37
N LYS A 37 -10.57 10.14 14.02
CA LYS A 37 -11.39 10.87 14.99
C LYS A 37 -11.96 9.97 16.08
N ALA A 38 -12.52 8.82 15.71
CA ALA A 38 -13.03 7.84 16.66
C ALA A 38 -11.94 7.28 17.59
N CYS A 39 -10.69 7.25 17.13
CA CYS A 39 -9.51 6.87 17.92
C CYS A 39 -8.92 8.03 18.75
N GLY A 40 -9.53 9.22 18.74
CA GLY A 40 -9.15 10.34 19.60
C GLY A 40 -8.05 11.25 19.05
N VAL A 41 -7.76 11.19 17.75
CA VAL A 41 -6.85 12.12 17.06
C VAL A 41 -7.60 12.93 16.00
N GLU A 42 -7.02 14.03 15.54
CA GLU A 42 -7.63 14.80 14.46
C GLU A 42 -7.60 14.00 13.14
N GLY A 43 -8.66 14.11 12.35
CA GLY A 43 -8.80 13.39 11.09
C GLY A 43 -9.30 14.31 9.98
N VAL A 44 -8.52 14.44 8.90
CA VAL A 44 -8.87 15.27 7.75
C VAL A 44 -8.69 14.51 6.45
N GLN A 45 -9.49 14.83 5.43
CA GLN A 45 -9.33 14.30 4.07
C GLN A 45 -8.79 15.38 3.16
N THR A 46 -8.00 15.02 2.16
CA THR A 46 -7.56 15.93 1.09
C THR A 46 -7.72 15.29 -0.28
N PHE A 47 -8.14 16.10 -1.27
CA PHE A 47 -8.45 15.64 -2.62
C PHE A 47 -7.55 16.24 -3.70
N THR A 48 -6.78 17.28 -3.37
CA THR A 48 -5.91 18.00 -4.31
C THR A 48 -4.53 18.21 -3.70
N MET A 49 -3.54 18.48 -4.55
CA MET A 49 -2.17 18.75 -4.09
C MET A 49 -2.12 20.02 -3.22
N ASP A 50 -2.80 21.10 -3.64
CA ASP A 50 -2.84 22.35 -2.89
C ASP A 50 -3.47 22.17 -1.50
N ASP A 51 -4.60 21.46 -1.43
CA ASP A 51 -5.29 21.15 -0.17
C ASP A 51 -4.44 20.24 0.74
N LEU A 52 -3.68 19.30 0.15
CA LEU A 52 -2.70 18.50 0.89
C LEU A 52 -1.59 19.38 1.46
N THR A 53 -1.03 20.31 0.68
CA THR A 53 0.00 21.24 1.15
C THR A 53 -0.50 22.07 2.32
N GLU A 54 -1.70 22.65 2.21
CA GLU A 54 -2.30 23.46 3.27
C GLU A 54 -2.55 22.64 4.56
N LYS A 55 -3.19 21.48 4.43
CA LYS A 55 -3.49 20.60 5.57
C LYS A 55 -2.25 20.03 6.22
N LEU A 56 -1.21 19.73 5.45
CA LEU A 56 0.07 19.25 5.98
C LEU A 56 0.76 20.36 6.78
N ASN A 57 0.84 21.57 6.25
CA ASN A 57 1.39 22.72 6.98
C ASN A 57 0.63 22.98 8.29
N THR A 58 -0.70 22.89 8.23
CA THR A 58 -1.57 23.07 9.41
C THR A 58 -1.37 21.97 10.44
N ALA A 59 -1.31 20.70 10.02
CA ALA A 59 -1.07 19.55 10.89
C ALA A 59 0.30 19.62 11.57
N ILE A 60 1.35 20.03 10.84
CA ILE A 60 2.69 20.24 11.40
C ILE A 60 2.65 21.30 12.49
N LYS A 61 2.03 22.45 12.22
CA LYS A 61 1.91 23.54 13.20
C LYS A 61 1.14 23.09 14.45
N ALA A 62 -0.01 22.44 14.28
CA ALA A 62 -0.83 21.92 15.37
C ALA A 62 -0.08 20.87 16.22
N GLN A 63 0.71 20.01 15.59
CA GLN A 63 1.54 19.04 16.31
C GLN A 63 2.66 19.72 17.10
N MET A 64 3.32 20.73 16.52
CA MET A 64 4.46 21.43 17.14
C MET A 64 4.03 22.37 18.29
N GLU A 65 2.95 23.11 18.11
CA GLU A 65 2.52 24.16 19.03
C GLU A 65 1.49 23.67 20.06
N GLU A 66 0.64 22.72 19.68
CA GLU A 66 -0.50 22.26 20.49
C GLU A 66 -0.40 20.78 20.89
N GLY A 67 0.60 20.04 20.40
CA GLY A 67 0.74 18.61 20.63
C GLY A 67 -0.36 17.75 19.97
N LYS A 68 -1.12 18.32 19.03
CA LYS A 68 -2.26 17.65 18.40
C LYS A 68 -1.84 16.83 17.19
N THR A 69 -2.03 15.52 17.27
CA THR A 69 -1.79 14.61 16.14
C THR A 69 -2.93 14.65 15.14
N THR A 70 -2.58 14.82 13.87
CA THR A 70 -3.53 14.87 12.75
C THR A 70 -3.25 13.74 11.77
N PHE A 71 -4.25 12.90 11.52
CA PHE A 71 -4.26 11.92 10.44
C PHE A 71 -4.80 12.57 9.16
N ILE A 72 -4.01 12.51 8.08
CA ILE A 72 -4.39 13.04 6.76
C ILE A 72 -4.71 11.88 5.82
N GLU A 73 -5.99 11.69 5.53
CA GLU A 73 -6.47 10.78 4.49
C GLU A 73 -6.32 11.43 3.11
N VAL A 74 -5.20 11.15 2.44
CA VAL A 74 -4.93 11.62 1.08
C VAL A 74 -5.70 10.78 0.07
N MET A 75 -6.69 11.38 -0.59
CA MET A 75 -7.48 10.76 -1.65
C MET A 75 -6.69 10.79 -2.96
N THR A 76 -6.59 9.63 -3.61
CA THR A 76 -5.84 9.50 -4.87
C THR A 76 -6.72 8.86 -5.94
N ASN A 77 -6.28 8.98 -7.20
CA ASN A 77 -6.89 8.24 -8.31
C ASN A 77 -6.64 6.72 -8.18
N GLN A 78 -7.20 5.96 -9.10
CA GLN A 78 -7.04 4.49 -9.20
C GLN A 78 -6.00 4.08 -10.23
N GLU A 79 -5.09 4.99 -10.60
CA GLU A 79 -4.01 4.66 -11.51
C GLU A 79 -3.04 3.69 -10.83
N LEU A 80 -2.72 2.59 -11.51
CA LEU A 80 -1.78 1.61 -11.00
C LEU A 80 -0.36 1.99 -11.45
N GLY A 81 0.47 2.35 -10.49
CA GLY A 81 1.86 2.65 -10.74
C GLY A 81 2.66 1.46 -11.28
N GLU A 82 3.82 1.77 -11.83
CA GLU A 82 4.79 0.76 -12.24
C GLU A 82 5.29 -0.09 -11.05
N PRO A 83 5.53 -1.41 -11.24
CA PRO A 83 6.05 -2.25 -10.17
C PRO A 83 7.37 -1.72 -9.61
N PHE A 84 7.46 -1.57 -8.29
CA PHE A 84 8.66 -1.06 -7.61
C PHE A 84 9.88 -1.97 -7.80
N ARG A 85 9.66 -3.29 -7.88
CA ARG A 85 10.67 -4.30 -8.21
C ARG A 85 10.28 -5.02 -9.49
N ARG A 86 10.65 -4.46 -10.64
CA ARG A 86 10.43 -5.09 -11.96
C ARG A 86 11.07 -6.48 -12.06
N ASP A 87 12.17 -6.67 -11.35
CA ASP A 87 12.94 -7.90 -11.31
C ASP A 87 12.37 -8.95 -10.36
N ALA A 88 11.53 -8.59 -9.38
CA ALA A 88 11.03 -9.50 -8.35
C ALA A 88 10.18 -10.65 -8.90
N MET A 89 9.67 -10.51 -10.12
CA MET A 89 8.89 -11.54 -10.82
C MET A 89 9.61 -12.01 -12.10
N THR A 90 10.90 -11.70 -12.27
CA THR A 90 11.71 -12.34 -13.33
C THR A 90 11.73 -13.83 -13.06
N THR A 91 11.50 -14.65 -14.09
CA THR A 91 11.70 -16.09 -13.99
C THR A 91 13.06 -16.35 -13.37
N PRO A 92 13.14 -17.11 -12.25
CA PRO A 92 14.41 -17.41 -11.62
C PRO A 92 15.39 -17.95 -12.66
N VAL A 93 16.52 -17.28 -12.80
CA VAL A 93 17.60 -17.76 -13.66
C VAL A 93 18.36 -18.84 -12.88
N VAL A 94 18.56 -19.98 -13.52
CA VAL A 94 19.32 -21.08 -12.92
C VAL A 94 20.77 -20.61 -12.76
N VAL A 95 21.15 -20.25 -11.53
CA VAL A 95 22.53 -19.83 -11.18
C VAL A 95 23.41 -21.01 -10.78
N ALA A 96 22.81 -22.12 -10.34
CA ALA A 96 23.45 -23.40 -10.13
C ALA A 96 22.43 -24.51 -10.37
N GLY A 97 22.85 -25.62 -10.98
CA GLY A 97 22.01 -26.81 -11.12
C GLY A 97 21.75 -27.47 -9.76
N ILE A 98 20.77 -28.37 -9.70
CA ILE A 98 20.56 -29.23 -8.53
C ILE A 98 21.38 -30.50 -8.75
N ASP A 99 22.46 -30.69 -8.00
CA ASP A 99 23.14 -31.98 -7.93
C ASP A 99 22.51 -32.83 -6.82
N LYS A 100 22.17 -34.08 -7.14
CA LYS A 100 21.70 -35.04 -6.14
C LYS A 100 22.74 -35.29 -5.06
N ALA A 101 24.02 -35.13 -5.37
CA ALA A 101 25.11 -35.25 -4.41
C ALA A 101 25.10 -34.17 -3.32
N ASP A 102 24.47 -33.01 -3.57
CA ASP A 102 24.39 -31.88 -2.62
C ASP A 102 23.24 -32.03 -1.60
N MET A 103 22.34 -32.99 -1.82
CA MET A 103 21.14 -33.17 -1.00
C MET A 103 21.45 -33.96 0.28
N ASN A 104 21.08 -33.42 1.44
CA ASN A 104 21.21 -34.11 2.73
C ASN A 104 19.93 -34.89 3.09
N PRO A 105 20.04 -36.09 3.70
CA PRO A 105 18.88 -36.86 4.16
C PRO A 105 18.10 -36.09 5.24
N GLN A 106 16.80 -35.90 5.05
CA GLN A 106 15.95 -35.36 6.11
C GLN A 106 15.65 -36.46 7.14
N LYS A 107 15.84 -36.14 8.43
CA LYS A 107 15.32 -36.97 9.51
C LYS A 107 13.81 -36.72 9.60
N GLY A 108 13.02 -37.79 9.49
CA GLY A 108 11.55 -37.71 9.45
C GLY A 108 10.95 -37.01 10.67
N ALA A 109 9.71 -36.55 10.51
CA ALA A 109 8.91 -35.86 11.53
C ALA A 109 8.59 -36.73 12.74
#